data_AF-A0A8J4FX37-F1
#
_entry.id   AF-A0A8J4FX37-F1
#
_cell.length_a   1.000
_cell.length_b   1.000
_cell.length_c   1.000
_cell.angle_alpha   90.00
_cell.angle_beta   90.00
_cell.angle_gamma   90.00
#
_symmetry.space_group_name_H-M   'P 1'
#
loop_
_entity.id
_entity.type
_entity.pdbx_description
1 polymer ?
#
loop_
_entity_poly.entity_id
_entity_poly.type
_entity_poly.pdbx_seq_one_letter_code
_entity_poly.pdbx_strand_id
1 'polypeptide(L)'
;MLFCFHLSRTVPICDSVAYGRGVGLVPSSCPAGYERNGALCYPNCASGFYGVGPVCWQICPSSYTDIGAICSRPVSGISSTRNCPWYDVCGLTFARGCSSCPSDYHNDGCTCSRGDQSFAKQSYGRGAGIGLTCSGDQDYDAGLCYTKCRPGYNGVGPVCWAACNY
;
A
#
# COMPACT_ATOMS: atom_id res chain seq x y z
N MET A 1 39.97 -21.82 41.35
CA MET A 1 41.04 -20.80 41.32
C MET A 1 40.71 -19.81 40.21
N LEU A 2 39.90 -18.80 40.53
CA LEU A 2 39.69 -17.59 39.74
C LEU A 2 40.11 -16.47 40.69
N PHE A 3 41.19 -15.75 40.39
CA PHE A 3 41.75 -14.77 41.31
C PHE A 3 40.83 -13.54 41.37
N CYS A 4 40.21 -13.32 42.53
CA CYS A 4 39.58 -12.07 42.91
C CYS A 4 40.68 -11.18 43.51
N PHE A 5 41.24 -10.26 42.73
CA PHE A 5 42.18 -9.26 43.25
C PHE A 5 41.40 -8.09 43.85
N HIS A 6 41.45 -7.97 45.17
CA HIS A 6 41.12 -6.76 45.90
C HIS A 6 42.27 -5.75 45.73
N LEU A 7 42.07 -4.68 44.95
CA LEU A 7 42.84 -3.43 45.12
C LEU A 7 41.91 -2.20 45.20
N SER A 8 42.00 -1.59 46.37
CA SER A 8 41.69 -0.22 46.79
C SER A 8 41.31 0.83 45.72
N ARG A 9 40.11 1.42 45.92
CA ARG A 9 39.62 2.79 45.64
C ARG A 9 40.32 3.68 44.58
N THR A 10 39.48 4.17 43.64
CA THR A 10 39.51 5.40 42.80
C THR A 10 39.87 5.35 41.31
N VAL A 11 39.35 4.38 40.54
CA VAL A 11 38.92 4.63 39.14
C VAL A 11 37.73 3.69 38.86
N PRO A 12 36.58 4.14 38.32
CA PRO A 12 35.60 3.21 37.75
C PRO A 12 36.22 2.59 36.49
N ILE A 13 36.98 1.53 36.67
CA ILE A 13 37.46 0.68 35.56
C ILE A 13 36.24 -0.02 34.98
N CYS A 14 35.71 0.57 33.92
CA CYS A 14 34.91 -0.16 32.96
C CYS A 14 35.84 -1.03 32.13
N ASP A 15 36.26 -2.16 32.68
CA ASP A 15 36.72 -3.25 31.84
C ASP A 15 35.53 -3.54 30.91
N SER A 16 35.67 -3.19 29.64
CA SER A 16 34.59 -2.98 28.68
C SER A 16 33.85 -4.28 28.41
N VAL A 17 32.91 -4.63 29.29
CA VAL A 17 32.00 -5.74 29.06
C VAL A 17 31.15 -5.34 27.86
N ALA A 18 31.37 -6.04 26.76
CA ALA A 18 30.66 -5.85 25.51
C ALA A 18 30.10 -7.19 25.05
N TYR A 19 28.93 -7.15 24.41
CA TYR A 19 28.35 -8.34 23.79
C TYR A 19 27.71 -8.00 22.45
N GLY A 20 27.74 -8.95 21.53
CA GLY A 20 27.12 -8.80 20.21
C GLY A 20 25.60 -8.92 20.27
N ARG A 21 24.91 -8.12 19.44
CA ARG A 21 23.45 -8.13 19.27
C ARG A 21 23.01 -8.47 17.83
N GLY A 22 23.89 -9.15 17.08
CA GLY A 22 23.66 -9.56 15.69
C GLY A 22 24.15 -8.55 14.67
N VAL A 23 23.99 -8.87 13.38
CA VAL A 23 24.47 -8.07 12.23
C VAL A 23 23.55 -6.90 11.84
N GLY A 24 22.39 -6.79 12.49
CA GLY A 24 21.35 -5.81 12.15
C GLY A 24 20.43 -6.29 11.03
N LEU A 25 19.21 -5.74 11.00
CA LEU A 25 18.18 -6.02 10.00
C LEU A 25 17.90 -4.76 9.19
N VAL A 26 17.51 -4.93 7.92
CA VAL A 26 17.06 -3.79 7.12
C VAL A 26 15.74 -3.27 7.69
N PRO A 27 15.59 -1.95 7.90
CA PRO A 27 14.32 -1.35 8.30
C PRO A 27 13.18 -1.83 7.41
N SER A 28 12.04 -2.20 8.01
CA SER A 28 10.91 -2.79 7.27
C SER A 28 9.55 -2.24 7.69
N SER A 29 9.52 -1.35 8.68
CA SER A 29 8.32 -0.78 9.26
C SER A 29 8.08 0.63 8.73
N CYS A 30 6.83 1.07 8.75
CA CYS A 30 6.45 2.46 8.46
C CYS A 30 5.81 3.11 9.68
N PRO A 31 5.97 4.44 9.85
CA PRO A 31 5.24 5.18 10.87
C PRO A 31 3.72 5.04 10.72
N ALA A 32 3.00 5.31 11.81
CA ALA A 32 1.53 5.35 11.76
C ALA A 32 1.04 6.38 10.73
N GLY A 33 0.03 6.00 9.94
CA GLY A 33 -0.51 6.84 8.86
C GLY A 33 0.26 6.76 7.53
N TYR A 34 1.26 5.88 7.44
CA TYR A 34 2.01 5.61 6.22
C TYR A 34 1.84 4.15 5.79
N GLU A 35 1.85 3.94 4.48
CA GLU A 35 1.90 2.63 3.84
C GLU A 35 3.27 2.39 3.21
N ARG A 36 3.70 1.14 3.21
CA ARG A 36 4.96 0.73 2.59
C ARG A 36 4.75 0.48 1.10
N ASN A 37 5.55 1.13 0.26
CA ASN A 37 5.66 0.79 -1.15
C ASN A 37 7.16 0.63 -1.50
N GLY A 38 7.60 -0.62 -1.71
CA GLY A 38 9.01 -0.94 -1.93
C GLY A 38 9.88 -0.70 -0.68
N ALA A 39 10.90 0.14 -0.84
CA ALA A 39 11.87 0.52 0.21
C ALA A 39 11.50 1.83 0.93
N LEU A 40 10.32 2.39 0.65
CA LEU A 40 9.87 3.68 1.17
C LEU A 40 8.48 3.57 1.80
N CYS A 41 8.21 4.51 2.70
CA CYS A 41 6.93 4.74 3.32
C CYS A 41 6.30 5.99 2.72
N TYR A 42 5.06 5.88 2.28
CA TYR A 42 4.28 7.01 1.76
C TYR A 42 3.07 7.26 2.66
N PRO A 43 2.56 8.50 2.76
CA PRO A 43 1.31 8.75 3.45
C PRO A 43 0.17 7.88 2.90
N ASN A 44 -0.81 7.51 3.72
CA ASN A 44 -1.97 6.80 3.23
C ASN A 44 -2.75 7.66 2.22
N CYS A 45 -3.28 7.02 1.16
CA CYS A 45 -4.16 7.68 0.22
C CYS A 45 -5.53 7.98 0.84
N ALA A 46 -6.23 8.97 0.28
CA ALA A 46 -7.59 9.32 0.65
C ALA A 46 -8.56 8.18 0.27
N SER A 47 -9.73 8.17 0.91
CA SER A 47 -10.76 7.19 0.59
C SER A 47 -11.13 7.23 -0.90
N GLY A 48 -11.26 6.06 -1.52
CA GLY A 48 -11.50 5.94 -2.97
C GLY A 48 -10.23 5.99 -3.83
N PHE A 49 -9.04 6.09 -3.23
CA PHE A 49 -7.76 6.03 -3.92
C PHE A 49 -6.87 4.91 -3.36
N TYR A 50 -5.97 4.39 -4.20
CA TYR A 50 -4.95 3.43 -3.81
C TYR A 50 -3.57 3.92 -4.24
N GLY A 51 -2.54 3.57 -3.47
CA GLY A 51 -1.19 4.08 -3.66
C GLY A 51 -0.32 3.19 -4.55
N VAL A 52 0.36 3.80 -5.52
CA VAL A 52 1.48 3.20 -6.26
C VAL A 52 2.66 4.14 -6.16
N GLY A 53 3.63 3.80 -5.29
CA GLY A 53 4.79 4.65 -5.02
C GLY A 53 4.39 6.07 -4.62
N PRO A 54 4.84 7.13 -5.30
CA PRO A 54 4.52 8.52 -4.93
C PRO A 54 3.11 8.99 -5.34
N VAL A 55 2.33 8.19 -6.08
CA VAL A 55 1.05 8.62 -6.68
C VAL A 55 -0.13 7.84 -6.10
N CYS A 56 -1.17 8.55 -5.68
CA CYS A 56 -2.48 7.98 -5.35
C CYS A 56 -3.35 7.98 -6.60
N TRP A 57 -3.92 6.83 -6.94
CA TRP A 57 -4.77 6.60 -8.11
C TRP A 57 -6.20 6.32 -7.69
N GLN A 58 -7.17 6.90 -8.40
CA GLN A 58 -8.58 6.66 -8.16
C GLN A 58 -8.93 5.18 -8.40
N ILE A 59 -9.76 4.61 -7.53
CA ILE A 59 -10.33 3.28 -7.70
C ILE A 59 -11.45 3.35 -8.76
N CYS A 60 -11.41 2.45 -9.75
CA CYS A 60 -12.47 2.36 -10.74
C CYS A 60 -13.81 1.94 -10.11
N PRO A 61 -14.95 2.49 -10.56
CA PRO A 61 -16.27 2.00 -10.16
C PRO A 61 -16.45 0.54 -10.55
N SER A 62 -17.33 -0.19 -9.84
CA SER A 62 -17.49 -1.65 -9.98
C SER A 62 -17.83 -2.15 -11.39
N SER A 63 -18.44 -1.32 -12.24
CA SER A 63 -18.75 -1.69 -13.62
C SER A 63 -17.59 -1.50 -14.60
N TYR A 64 -16.48 -0.91 -14.16
CA TYR A 64 -15.32 -0.61 -15.00
C TYR A 64 -14.17 -1.55 -14.70
N THR A 65 -13.42 -1.89 -15.74
CA THR A 65 -12.16 -2.62 -15.64
C THR A 65 -11.03 -1.61 -15.50
N ASP A 66 -10.18 -1.82 -14.50
CA ASP A 66 -8.96 -1.08 -14.31
C ASP A 66 -7.90 -1.55 -15.32
N ILE A 67 -7.51 -0.68 -16.24
CA ILE A 67 -6.46 -0.94 -17.24
C ILE A 67 -5.25 -0.03 -17.04
N GLY A 68 -4.99 0.36 -15.78
CA GLY A 68 -3.87 1.21 -15.39
C GLY A 68 -4.33 2.63 -15.08
N ALA A 69 -3.92 3.60 -15.91
CA ALA A 69 -4.31 5.01 -15.73
C ALA A 69 -5.76 5.31 -16.13
N ILE A 70 -6.47 4.32 -16.68
CA ILE A 70 -7.81 4.48 -17.26
C ILE A 70 -8.74 3.44 -16.65
N CYS A 71 -9.97 3.86 -16.37
CA CYS A 71 -11.09 2.96 -16.11
C CYS A 71 -11.84 2.74 -17.41
N SER A 72 -11.96 1.49 -17.85
CA SER A 72 -12.58 1.17 -19.13
C SER A 72 -13.75 0.22 -18.98
N ARG A 73 -14.83 0.51 -19.69
CA ARG A 73 -16.01 -0.33 -19.79
C ARG A 73 -16.32 -0.50 -21.28
N PRO A 74 -16.04 -1.68 -21.86
CA PRO A 74 -16.08 -1.87 -23.31
C PRO A 74 -17.50 -1.72 -23.85
N VAL A 75 -17.59 -1.58 -25.18
CA VAL A 75 -18.84 -1.66 -25.93
C VAL A 75 -19.52 -2.99 -25.59
N SER A 76 -20.83 -2.93 -25.38
CA SER A 76 -21.65 -4.11 -25.12
C SER A 76 -22.86 -4.13 -26.03
N GLY A 77 -23.14 -5.31 -26.59
CA GLY A 77 -24.34 -5.59 -27.37
C GLY A 77 -25.05 -6.81 -26.79
N ILE A 78 -26.33 -6.65 -26.45
CA ILE A 78 -27.18 -7.74 -25.96
C ILE A 78 -28.50 -7.75 -26.74
N SER A 79 -29.25 -8.85 -26.69
CA SER A 79 -30.59 -8.89 -27.26
C SER A 79 -31.58 -8.12 -26.40
N SER A 80 -32.51 -7.41 -27.03
CA SER A 80 -33.63 -6.79 -26.32
C SER A 80 -34.66 -7.82 -25.86
N THR A 81 -35.52 -7.43 -24.93
CA THR A 81 -36.69 -8.23 -24.55
C THR A 81 -37.68 -8.25 -25.72
N ARG A 82 -38.10 -9.43 -26.14
CA ARG A 82 -39.04 -9.62 -27.26
C ARG A 82 -40.49 -9.73 -26.78
N ASN A 83 -41.08 -8.59 -26.45
CA ASN A 83 -42.54 -8.48 -26.22
C ASN A 83 -43.29 -8.02 -27.47
N CYS A 84 -42.65 -8.11 -28.64
CA CYS A 84 -43.14 -7.57 -29.89
C CYS A 84 -43.96 -8.59 -30.68
N PRO A 85 -44.98 -8.14 -31.42
CA PRO A 85 -45.72 -8.99 -32.36
C PRO A 85 -44.80 -9.58 -33.42
N TRP A 86 -45.17 -10.76 -33.93
CA TRP A 86 -44.38 -11.50 -34.92
C TRP A 86 -44.13 -10.72 -36.23
N TYR A 87 -44.99 -9.78 -36.60
CA TYR A 87 -44.85 -8.98 -37.83
C TYR A 87 -43.97 -7.72 -37.66
N ASP A 88 -43.60 -7.36 -36.43
CA ASP A 88 -42.66 -6.28 -36.11
C ASP A 88 -41.79 -6.70 -34.93
N VAL A 89 -41.05 -7.80 -35.12
CA VAL A 89 -40.29 -8.53 -34.07
C VAL A 89 -39.36 -7.62 -33.27
N CYS A 90 -38.84 -6.56 -33.90
CA CYS A 90 -37.92 -5.62 -33.29
C CYS A 90 -38.59 -4.34 -32.78
N GLY A 91 -39.89 -4.14 -33.03
CA GLY A 91 -40.59 -2.92 -32.63
C GLY A 91 -40.01 -1.65 -33.26
N LEU A 92 -39.63 -1.70 -34.54
CA LEU A 92 -38.99 -0.57 -35.23
C LEU A 92 -39.99 0.24 -36.08
N THR A 93 -41.14 -0.36 -36.41
CA THR A 93 -42.11 0.21 -37.35
C THR A 93 -43.46 0.42 -36.69
N PHE A 94 -44.34 -0.57 -36.71
CA PHE A 94 -45.74 -0.47 -36.31
C PHE A 94 -45.96 -0.70 -34.81
N ALA A 95 -45.04 -1.38 -34.12
CA ALA A 95 -45.07 -1.66 -32.69
C ALA A 95 -43.91 -0.95 -31.96
N ARG A 96 -43.62 0.32 -32.30
CA ARG A 96 -42.51 1.08 -31.68
C ARG A 96 -42.58 1.09 -30.16
N GLY A 97 -41.48 0.69 -29.52
CA GLY A 97 -41.36 0.63 -28.07
C GLY A 97 -41.84 -0.67 -27.41
N CYS A 98 -42.25 -1.69 -28.18
CA CYS A 98 -42.57 -3.01 -27.62
C CYS A 98 -41.33 -3.79 -27.14
N SER A 99 -40.14 -3.48 -27.63
CA SER A 99 -38.89 -4.06 -27.13
C SER A 99 -38.34 -3.22 -25.98
N SER A 100 -37.60 -3.85 -25.06
CA SER A 100 -37.05 -3.14 -23.90
C SER A 100 -35.64 -3.62 -23.58
N CYS A 101 -34.82 -2.67 -23.10
CA CYS A 101 -33.43 -2.88 -22.73
C CYS A 101 -33.22 -2.54 -21.26
N PRO A 102 -32.22 -3.14 -20.59
CA PRO A 102 -31.79 -2.72 -19.26
C PRO A 102 -31.39 -1.23 -19.25
N SER A 103 -31.38 -0.62 -18.05
CA SER A 103 -30.81 0.71 -17.87
C SER A 103 -29.35 0.73 -18.35
N ASP A 104 -28.91 1.88 -18.88
CA ASP A 104 -27.55 2.08 -19.46
C ASP A 104 -27.36 1.54 -20.90
N TYR A 105 -28.40 0.99 -21.55
CA TYR A 105 -28.38 0.59 -22.95
C TYR A 105 -29.33 1.43 -23.81
N HIS A 106 -28.90 1.74 -25.03
CA HIS A 106 -29.75 2.26 -26.10
C HIS A 106 -30.52 1.10 -26.75
N ASN A 107 -31.82 1.30 -27.00
CA ASN A 107 -32.65 0.29 -27.65
C ASN A 107 -32.69 0.53 -29.16
N ASP A 108 -32.03 -0.33 -29.92
CA ASP A 108 -31.98 -0.32 -31.38
C ASP A 108 -33.04 -1.26 -32.00
N GLY A 109 -34.05 -1.65 -31.22
CA GLY A 109 -35.11 -2.57 -31.62
C GLY A 109 -34.84 -3.99 -31.14
N CYS A 110 -34.14 -4.79 -31.94
CA CYS A 110 -33.80 -6.18 -31.59
C CYS A 110 -32.52 -6.31 -30.74
N THR A 111 -31.72 -5.26 -30.67
CA THR A 111 -30.47 -5.20 -29.92
C THR A 111 -30.48 -4.02 -28.98
N CYS A 112 -29.78 -4.21 -27.87
CA CYS A 112 -29.45 -3.15 -26.93
C CYS A 112 -27.96 -2.88 -27.06
N SER A 113 -27.58 -1.64 -27.35
CA SER A 113 -26.19 -1.24 -27.47
C SER A 113 -25.79 -0.31 -26.33
N ARG A 114 -24.54 -0.43 -25.89
CA ARG A 114 -23.91 0.53 -24.99
C ARG A 114 -22.54 0.85 -25.55
N GLY A 115 -22.28 2.15 -25.75
CA GLY A 115 -21.00 2.64 -26.25
C GLY A 115 -19.83 2.34 -25.30
N ASP A 116 -18.62 2.58 -25.79
CA ASP A 116 -17.42 2.54 -24.98
C ASP A 116 -17.47 3.68 -23.97
N GLN A 117 -17.20 3.34 -22.71
CA GLN A 117 -17.08 4.33 -21.66
C GLN A 117 -15.70 4.14 -21.04
N SER A 118 -14.79 5.05 -21.35
CA SER A 118 -13.45 5.07 -20.78
C SER A 118 -13.13 6.46 -20.30
N PHE A 119 -12.53 6.56 -19.12
CA PHE A 119 -12.08 7.83 -18.57
C PHE A 119 -10.75 7.66 -17.85
N ALA A 120 -9.93 8.70 -17.90
CA ALA A 120 -8.68 8.76 -17.14
C ALA A 120 -9.00 8.87 -15.65
N LYS A 121 -8.28 8.08 -14.85
CA LYS A 121 -8.37 8.17 -13.40
C LYS A 121 -7.90 9.51 -12.90
N GLN A 122 -8.56 10.01 -11.86
CA GLN A 122 -7.96 11.07 -11.05
C GLN A 122 -6.72 10.53 -10.33
N SER A 123 -5.72 11.38 -10.19
CA SER A 123 -4.51 11.05 -9.45
C SER A 123 -3.93 12.28 -8.77
N TYR A 124 -3.25 12.07 -7.64
CA TYR A 124 -2.49 13.12 -6.98
C TYR A 124 -1.21 12.57 -6.35
N GLY A 125 -0.20 13.43 -6.24
CA GLY A 125 1.07 13.08 -5.61
C GLY A 125 0.98 13.14 -4.08
N ARG A 126 1.70 12.24 -3.41
CA ARG A 126 1.83 12.20 -1.94
C ARG A 126 3.28 12.30 -1.46
N GLY A 127 4.11 12.98 -2.24
CA GLY A 127 5.53 13.22 -1.94
C GLY A 127 6.45 12.06 -2.36
N ALA A 128 7.75 12.25 -2.16
CA ALA A 128 8.79 11.28 -2.53
C ALA A 128 8.82 10.04 -1.61
N GLY A 129 8.17 10.11 -0.45
CA GLY A 129 8.21 9.09 0.59
C GLY A 129 9.35 9.32 1.59
N ILE A 130 9.29 8.62 2.71
CA ILE A 130 10.33 8.58 3.74
C ILE A 130 10.92 7.17 3.82
N GLY A 131 12.14 7.06 4.37
CA GLY A 131 12.78 5.77 4.58
C GLY A 131 11.99 4.89 5.54
N LEU A 132 12.16 3.57 5.38
CA LEU A 132 11.66 2.59 6.34
C LEU A 132 12.29 2.82 7.72
N THR A 133 11.54 2.53 8.77
CA THR A 133 11.97 2.63 10.17
C THR A 133 12.14 1.25 10.79
N CYS A 134 12.84 1.21 11.92
CA CYS A 134 12.89 0.02 12.75
C CYS A 134 11.55 -0.24 13.43
N SER A 135 11.35 -1.49 13.84
CA SER A 135 10.28 -1.85 14.76
C SER A 135 10.51 -1.22 16.13
N GLY A 136 9.45 -1.02 16.91
CA GLY A 136 9.51 -0.29 18.18
C GLY A 136 10.44 -0.91 19.26
N ASP A 137 10.83 -2.16 19.07
CA ASP A 137 11.72 -2.95 19.92
C ASP A 137 13.20 -2.93 19.49
N GLN A 138 13.54 -2.12 18.48
CA GLN A 138 14.87 -2.07 17.88
C GLN A 138 15.47 -0.66 17.91
N ASP A 139 16.81 -0.61 17.92
CA ASP A 139 17.61 0.61 17.78
C ASP A 139 18.05 0.77 16.32
N TYR A 140 17.86 1.96 15.75
CA TYR A 140 18.39 2.30 14.43
C TYR A 140 19.83 2.80 14.56
N ASP A 141 20.77 2.15 13.87
CA ASP A 141 22.17 2.55 13.80
C ASP A 141 22.72 2.30 12.38
N ALA A 142 23.30 3.34 11.77
CA ALA A 142 23.95 3.31 10.46
C ALA A 142 23.14 2.62 9.33
N GLY A 143 21.81 2.79 9.30
CA GLY A 143 20.95 2.21 8.27
C GLY A 143 20.39 0.82 8.58
N LEU A 144 20.71 0.26 9.76
CA LEU A 144 20.28 -1.05 10.19
C LEU A 144 19.55 -0.97 11.53
N CYS A 145 18.68 -1.94 11.75
CA CYS A 145 17.91 -2.11 12.97
C CYS A 145 18.51 -3.23 13.81
N TYR A 146 18.87 -2.91 15.04
CA TYR A 146 19.44 -3.87 15.98
C TYR A 146 18.50 -4.09 17.15
N THR A 147 18.56 -5.26 17.77
CA THR A 147 17.83 -5.50 19.01
C THR A 147 18.31 -4.55 20.11
N LYS A 148 17.40 -4.00 20.92
CA LYS A 148 17.77 -3.14 22.04
C LYS A 148 18.76 -3.82 23.00
N CYS A 149 19.69 -3.03 23.52
CA CYS A 149 20.62 -3.52 24.53
C CYS A 149 19.93 -3.76 25.88
N ARG A 150 20.55 -4.61 26.72
CA ARG A 150 20.12 -4.83 28.10
C ARG A 150 20.27 -3.52 28.89
N PRO A 151 19.48 -3.31 29.96
CA PRO A 151 19.64 -2.14 30.83
C PRO A 151 21.10 -1.98 31.30
N GLY A 152 21.63 -0.76 31.22
CA GLY A 152 23.02 -0.46 31.55
C GLY A 152 24.03 -0.66 30.42
N TYR A 153 23.57 -0.86 29.17
CA TYR A 153 24.42 -0.91 27.98
C TYR A 153 23.97 0.07 26.91
N ASN A 154 24.93 0.65 26.19
CA ASN A 154 24.72 1.51 25.04
C ASN A 154 25.07 0.73 23.75
N GLY A 155 24.18 0.77 22.76
CA GLY A 155 24.40 0.12 21.48
C GLY A 155 25.17 1.00 20.50
N VAL A 156 26.22 0.46 19.88
CA VAL A 156 26.89 1.05 18.71
C VAL A 156 27.02 -0.04 17.66
N GLY A 157 26.20 0.05 16.61
CA GLY A 157 26.07 -0.95 15.56
C GLY A 157 25.78 -2.34 16.13
N PRO A 158 26.55 -3.38 15.78
CA PRO A 158 26.31 -4.76 16.21
C PRO A 158 26.70 -5.05 17.67
N VAL A 159 27.24 -4.08 18.42
CA VAL A 159 27.80 -4.29 19.76
C VAL A 159 27.08 -3.45 20.81
N CYS A 160 26.78 -4.05 21.95
CA CYS A 160 26.34 -3.38 23.17
C CYS A 160 27.54 -3.18 24.11
N TRP A 161 27.78 -1.96 24.56
CA TRP A 161 28.88 -1.56 25.44
C TRP A 161 28.34 -1.16 26.82
N ALA A 162 28.97 -1.59 27.92
CA ALA A 162 28.54 -1.17 29.26
C ALA A 162 28.54 0.37 29.42
N ALA A 163 27.47 0.93 29.96
CA ALA A 163 27.31 2.37 30.21
C ALA A 163 28.05 2.77 31.50
N CYS A 164 29.16 3.48 31.34
CA CYS A 164 29.99 3.96 32.43
C CYS A 164 29.56 5.38 32.83
N ASN A 165 28.90 5.54 33.97
CA ASN A 165 28.64 6.85 34.54
C ASN A 165 29.84 7.26 35.42
N TYR A 166 30.38 8.46 35.18
CA TYR A 166 31.46 9.10 35.93
C TYR A 166 30.91 10.07 36.97
#